data_AF-A0A960D5R0-F1
#
_entry.id   AF-A0A960D5R0-F1
#
_cell.length_a   1.000
_cell.length_b   1.000
_cell.length_c   1.000
_cell.angle_alpha   90.00
_cell.angle_beta   90.00
_cell.angle_gamma   90.00
#
_symmetry.space_group_name_H-M   'P 1'
#
loop_
_entity.id
_entity.type
_entity.pdbx_description
1 polymer ?
#
loop_
_entity_poly.entity_id
_entity_poly.type
_entity_poly.pdbx_seq_one_letter_code
_entity_poly.pdbx_strand_id
1 'polypeptide(L)'
;IADHAVLELNIRTYSEGVRSAILAAIQRIVTAECAASGSPRDPEFEFYEHAPLTDNDPGVTAKLIDTFTGVFGDRVVVPPRVLGSEDFSDIARGVSAPYTYWLFGGTDPETFAKAAAAGRLSSDIPSNHSPHFAPVIQPTLDTGTTALVAAALSWLAG
;
A
#
# COMPACT_ATOMS: atom_id res chain seq x y z
N ILE A 1 23.14 2.35 -32.13
CA ILE A 1 22.35 1.37 -31.34
C ILE A 1 22.96 1.35 -29.95
N ALA A 2 22.15 1.36 -28.88
CA ALA A 2 22.67 1.31 -27.51
C ALA A 2 23.24 -0.08 -27.19
N ASP A 3 24.24 -0.16 -26.31
CA ASP A 3 24.94 -1.40 -25.91
C ASP A 3 24.36 -2.06 -24.64
N HIS A 4 23.41 -1.39 -23.98
CA HIS A 4 22.70 -1.88 -22.81
C HIS A 4 21.29 -1.27 -22.70
N ALA A 5 20.44 -1.97 -21.94
CA ALA A 5 19.14 -1.48 -21.48
C ALA A 5 18.93 -1.96 -20.04
N VAL A 6 18.30 -1.13 -19.22
CA VAL A 6 17.91 -1.46 -17.84
C VAL A 6 16.39 -1.49 -17.77
N LEU A 7 15.85 -2.57 -17.20
CA LEU A 7 14.41 -2.73 -16.96
C LEU A 7 14.19 -2.79 -15.46
N GLU A 8 13.56 -1.75 -14.92
CA GLU A 8 13.17 -1.70 -13.52
C GLU A 8 11.74 -2.23 -13.38
N LEU A 9 11.57 -3.27 -12.54
CA LEU A 9 10.29 -3.97 -12.38
C LEU A 9 9.79 -3.84 -10.95
N ASN A 10 8.53 -3.48 -10.78
CA ASN A 10 7.84 -3.57 -9.49
C ASN A 10 6.91 -4.79 -9.47
N ILE A 11 7.06 -5.65 -8.46
CA ILE A 11 6.33 -6.92 -8.35
C ILE A 11 5.55 -6.94 -7.05
N ARG A 12 4.23 -7.15 -7.14
CA ARG A 12 3.33 -7.24 -5.99
C ARG A 12 2.62 -8.59 -5.94
N THR A 13 2.60 -9.21 -4.77
CA THR A 13 2.06 -10.55 -4.55
C THR A 13 1.48 -10.69 -3.16
N TYR A 14 0.39 -11.46 -3.02
CA TYR A 14 -0.23 -11.75 -1.72
C TYR A 14 0.29 -13.03 -1.07
N SER A 15 1.21 -13.76 -1.70
CA SER A 15 1.85 -14.94 -1.10
C SER A 15 3.25 -15.19 -1.66
N GLU A 16 4.10 -15.80 -0.83
CA GLU A 16 5.48 -16.14 -1.17
C GLU A 16 5.57 -17.17 -2.31
N GLY A 17 4.63 -18.12 -2.38
CA GLY A 17 4.59 -19.10 -3.46
C GLY A 17 4.34 -18.43 -4.82
N VAL A 18 3.41 -17.47 -4.88
CA VAL A 18 3.15 -16.70 -6.10
C VAL A 18 4.35 -15.81 -6.44
N ARG A 19 4.96 -15.17 -5.44
CA ARG A 19 6.19 -14.37 -5.62
C ARG A 19 7.29 -15.19 -6.27
N SER A 20 7.60 -16.34 -5.71
CA SER A 20 8.65 -17.24 -6.21
C SER A 20 8.36 -17.67 -7.65
N ALA A 21 7.12 -18.02 -7.96
CA ALA A 21 6.72 -18.40 -9.31
C ALA A 21 6.88 -17.26 -10.33
N ILE A 22 6.50 -16.03 -9.96
CA ILE A 22 6.65 -14.85 -10.82
C ILE A 22 8.13 -14.54 -11.06
N LEU A 23 8.96 -14.53 -10.01
CA LEU A 23 10.40 -14.26 -10.14
C LEU A 23 11.09 -15.30 -11.05
N ALA A 24 10.77 -16.58 -10.87
CA ALA A 24 11.26 -17.65 -11.74
C ALA A 24 10.80 -17.49 -13.20
N ALA A 25 9.54 -17.05 -13.42
CA ALA A 25 9.03 -16.79 -14.75
C ALA A 25 9.73 -15.61 -15.43
N ILE A 26 9.98 -14.52 -14.70
CA ILE A 26 10.72 -13.35 -15.20
C ILE A 26 12.13 -13.76 -15.63
N GLN A 27 12.87 -14.46 -14.77
CA GLN A 27 14.21 -14.93 -15.10
C GLN A 27 14.20 -15.81 -16.35
N ARG A 28 13.28 -16.78 -16.43
CA ARG A 28 13.15 -17.66 -17.60
C ARG A 28 12.85 -16.90 -18.89
N ILE A 29 11.94 -15.93 -18.86
CA ILE A 29 11.53 -15.17 -20.04
C ILE A 29 12.68 -14.27 -20.50
N VAL A 30 13.26 -13.47 -19.60
CA VAL A 30 14.34 -12.54 -19.95
C VAL A 30 15.56 -13.28 -20.52
N THR A 31 15.96 -14.39 -19.90
CA THR A 31 17.06 -15.22 -20.43
C THR A 31 16.76 -15.77 -21.82
N ALA A 32 15.53 -16.24 -22.07
CA ALA A 32 15.14 -16.76 -23.37
C ALA A 32 15.13 -15.67 -24.46
N GLU A 33 14.63 -14.47 -24.16
CA GLU A 33 14.59 -13.34 -25.10
C GLU A 33 16.00 -12.83 -25.43
N CYS A 34 16.90 -12.77 -24.45
CA CYS A 34 18.31 -12.45 -24.67
C CYS A 34 18.99 -13.46 -25.59
N ALA A 35 18.77 -14.76 -25.36
CA ALA A 35 19.32 -15.82 -26.20
C ALA A 35 18.76 -15.77 -27.63
N ALA A 36 17.45 -15.64 -27.78
CA ALA A 36 16.78 -15.57 -29.08
C ALA A 36 17.21 -14.35 -29.90
N SER A 37 17.52 -13.24 -29.24
CA SER A 37 17.95 -11.98 -29.87
C SER A 37 19.46 -11.90 -30.11
N GLY A 38 20.23 -12.91 -29.70
CA GLY A 38 21.69 -12.93 -29.85
C GLY A 38 22.41 -11.90 -28.97
N SER A 39 21.90 -11.65 -27.75
CA SER A 39 22.59 -10.81 -26.76
C SER A 39 24.02 -11.31 -26.55
N PRO A 40 25.05 -10.44 -26.58
CA PRO A 40 26.44 -10.86 -26.43
C PRO A 40 26.79 -11.29 -25.00
N ARG A 41 25.89 -11.05 -24.04
CA ARG A 41 26.02 -11.41 -22.63
C ARG A 41 24.67 -11.87 -22.06
N ASP A 42 24.73 -12.68 -21.02
CA ASP A 42 23.56 -13.05 -20.24
C ASP A 42 22.98 -11.82 -19.52
N PRO A 43 21.65 -11.80 -19.28
CA PRO A 43 21.02 -10.74 -18.48
C PRO A 43 21.48 -10.81 -17.02
N GLU A 44 21.62 -9.65 -16.40
CA GLU A 44 21.89 -9.51 -14.96
C GLU A 44 20.57 -9.26 -14.22
N PHE A 45 20.42 -9.89 -13.05
CA PHE A 45 19.23 -9.72 -12.20
C PHE A 45 19.66 -9.18 -10.85
N GLU A 46 19.19 -7.99 -10.51
CA GLU A 46 19.35 -7.40 -9.19
C GLU A 46 17.99 -7.34 -8.49
N PHE A 47 17.92 -7.93 -7.29
CA PHE A 47 16.72 -7.87 -6.46
C PHE A 47 17.00 -6.94 -5.29
N TYR A 48 16.41 -5.75 -5.35
CA TYR A 48 16.50 -4.75 -4.30
C TYR A 48 15.09 -4.29 -3.93
N GLU A 49 14.94 -3.86 -2.68
CA GLU A 49 13.68 -3.45 -2.04
C GLU A 49 12.58 -4.53 -1.96
N HIS A 50 12.23 -4.87 -0.72
CA HIS A 50 11.13 -5.78 -0.43
C HIS A 50 10.35 -5.28 0.78
N ALA A 51 9.05 -5.06 0.57
CA ALA A 51 8.09 -4.92 1.65
C ALA A 51 7.36 -6.26 1.81
N PRO A 52 7.31 -6.81 3.03
CA PRO A 52 6.51 -8.00 3.29
C PRO A 52 5.01 -7.72 3.15
N LEU A 53 4.21 -8.79 3.17
CA LEU A 53 2.76 -8.65 3.28
C LEU A 53 2.39 -7.94 4.59
N THR A 54 1.75 -6.78 4.47
CA THR A 54 1.04 -6.13 5.57
C THR A 54 -0.24 -6.91 5.87
N ASP A 55 -0.22 -7.65 6.97
CA ASP A 55 -1.28 -8.53 7.46
C ASP A 55 -1.64 -8.12 8.89
N ASN A 56 -2.71 -7.34 9.02
CA ASN A 56 -3.14 -6.77 10.29
C ASN A 56 -3.65 -7.87 11.23
N ASP A 57 -3.30 -7.76 12.51
CA ASP A 57 -3.86 -8.62 13.56
C ASP A 57 -5.38 -8.41 13.65
N PRO A 58 -6.21 -9.47 13.54
CA PRO A 58 -7.66 -9.33 13.56
C PRO A 58 -8.22 -8.75 14.87
N GLY A 59 -7.59 -9.05 16.01
CA GLY A 59 -8.03 -8.57 17.32
C GLY A 59 -7.71 -7.09 17.53
N VAL A 60 -6.49 -6.66 17.19
CA VAL A 60 -6.10 -5.25 17.19
C VAL A 60 -6.98 -4.46 16.22
N THR A 61 -7.24 -5.02 15.03
CA THR A 61 -8.08 -4.39 14.00
C THR A 61 -9.50 -4.18 14.50
N ALA A 62 -10.13 -5.22 15.06
CA ALA A 62 -11.50 -5.13 15.56
C ALA A 62 -11.63 -4.06 16.66
N LYS A 63 -10.70 -4.03 17.62
CA LYS A 63 -10.69 -3.03 18.69
C LYS A 63 -10.54 -1.60 18.15
N LEU A 64 -9.70 -1.40 17.14
CA LEU A 64 -9.55 -0.09 16.51
C LEU A 64 -10.76 0.31 15.67
N ILE A 65 -11.43 -0.63 15.00
CA ILE A 65 -12.69 -0.37 14.30
C ILE A 65 -13.74 0.13 15.29
N ASP A 66 -13.90 -0.53 16.44
CA ASP A 66 -14.87 -0.10 17.47
C ASP A 66 -14.54 1.31 17.98
N THR A 67 -13.28 1.57 18.29
CA THR A 67 -12.79 2.88 18.74
C THR A 67 -13.05 3.95 17.70
N PHE A 68 -12.64 3.72 16.45
CA PHE A 68 -12.81 4.66 15.36
C PHE A 68 -14.27 4.88 15.02
N THR A 69 -15.12 3.85 15.15
CA THR A 69 -16.57 4.00 14.95
C THR A 69 -17.15 4.95 16.00
N GLY A 70 -16.73 4.85 17.26
CA GLY A 70 -17.13 5.80 18.31
C GLY A 70 -16.68 7.25 18.05
N VAL A 71 -15.52 7.44 17.40
CA VAL A 71 -14.95 8.78 17.15
C VAL A 71 -15.44 9.40 15.84
N PHE A 72 -15.50 8.60 14.77
CA PHE A 72 -15.73 9.07 13.41
C PHE A 72 -17.09 8.69 12.83
N GLY A 73 -17.83 7.78 13.49
CA GLY A 73 -19.13 7.29 13.07
C GLY A 73 -19.08 6.58 11.71
N ASP A 74 -20.06 6.86 10.88
CA ASP A 74 -20.26 6.25 9.55
C ASP A 74 -19.12 6.55 8.54
N ARG A 75 -18.14 7.36 8.92
CA ARG A 75 -16.92 7.60 8.12
C ARG A 75 -15.93 6.44 8.17
N VAL A 76 -16.07 5.51 9.12
CA VAL A 76 -15.22 4.31 9.19
C VAL A 76 -15.71 3.29 8.18
N VAL A 77 -14.81 2.86 7.30
CA VAL A 77 -15.10 1.84 6.28
C VAL A 77 -14.02 0.77 6.30
N VAL A 78 -14.43 -0.48 6.08
CA VAL A 78 -13.49 -1.58 5.86
C VAL A 78 -13.23 -1.67 4.35
N PRO A 79 -12.03 -1.29 3.86
CA PRO A 79 -11.76 -1.31 2.43
C PRO A 79 -11.56 -2.75 1.94
N PRO A 80 -11.71 -2.99 0.62
CA PRO A 80 -11.14 -4.21 0.01
C PRO A 80 -9.62 -4.22 0.15
N ARG A 81 -8.98 -5.33 -0.24
CA ARG A 81 -7.52 -5.43 -0.26
C ARG A 81 -6.93 -4.29 -1.11
N VAL A 82 -5.98 -3.56 -0.51
CA VAL A 82 -5.26 -2.49 -1.19
C VAL A 82 -4.06 -3.11 -1.91
N LEU A 83 -3.70 -2.52 -3.05
CA LEU A 83 -2.58 -3.03 -3.86
C LEU A 83 -1.23 -2.44 -3.44
N GLY A 84 -1.21 -1.42 -2.58
CA GLY A 84 0.02 -0.83 -2.04
C GLY A 84 0.85 -1.86 -1.25
N SER A 85 2.15 -1.63 -1.19
CA SER A 85 3.07 -2.40 -0.36
C SER A 85 3.66 -1.46 0.68
N GLU A 86 3.84 -1.94 1.91
CA GLU A 86 4.36 -1.16 3.04
C GLU A 86 5.32 -1.99 3.90
N ASP A 87 6.44 -1.39 4.27
CA ASP A 87 7.47 -2.01 5.12
C ASP A 87 7.16 -1.87 6.62
N PHE A 88 6.14 -1.09 7.01
CA PHE A 88 5.71 -0.86 8.39
C PHE A 88 5.67 -2.13 9.26
N SER A 89 5.21 -3.24 8.68
CA SER A 89 5.08 -4.49 9.43
C SER A 89 6.41 -5.07 9.92
N ASP A 90 7.55 -4.69 9.32
CA ASP A 90 8.87 -5.10 9.80
C ASP A 90 9.19 -4.48 11.17
N ILE A 91 8.71 -3.27 11.45
CA ILE A 91 8.84 -2.65 12.78
C ILE A 91 8.14 -3.51 13.83
N ALA A 92 6.87 -3.86 13.57
CA ALA A 92 6.06 -4.66 14.50
C ALA A 92 6.63 -6.08 14.70
N ARG A 93 7.09 -6.71 13.61
CA ARG A 93 7.74 -8.03 13.65
C ARG A 93 9.06 -8.00 14.42
N GLY A 94 9.85 -6.94 14.26
CA GLY A 94 11.11 -6.77 14.99
C GLY A 94 10.96 -6.78 16.51
N VAL A 95 9.77 -6.42 17.02
CA VAL A 95 9.44 -6.44 18.45
C VAL A 95 8.40 -7.49 18.84
N SER A 96 8.03 -8.39 17.91
CA SER A 96 6.99 -9.42 18.12
C SER A 96 5.65 -8.88 18.62
N ALA A 97 5.25 -7.68 18.17
CA ALA A 97 3.99 -7.05 18.56
C ALA A 97 2.88 -7.29 17.52
N PRO A 98 1.63 -7.53 17.96
CA PRO A 98 0.49 -7.47 17.04
C PRO A 98 0.30 -6.01 16.58
N TYR A 99 -0.19 -5.83 15.35
CA TYR A 99 -0.33 -4.49 14.78
C TYR A 99 -1.59 -4.35 13.92
N THR A 100 -1.95 -3.11 13.66
CA THR A 100 -2.93 -2.74 12.64
C THR A 100 -2.44 -1.49 11.94
N TYR A 101 -2.36 -1.56 10.62
CA TYR A 101 -2.10 -0.46 9.72
C TYR A 101 -3.41 -0.02 9.06
N TRP A 102 -3.70 1.28 9.07
CA TRP A 102 -4.92 1.85 8.49
C TRP A 102 -4.62 3.06 7.64
N LEU A 103 -5.61 3.49 6.87
CA LEU A 103 -5.53 4.65 5.99
C LEU A 103 -6.64 5.64 6.35
N PHE A 104 -6.43 6.91 6.03
CA PHE A 104 -7.46 7.95 6.11
C PHE A 104 -7.40 8.85 4.88
N GLY A 105 -8.52 9.50 4.57
CA GLY A 105 -8.67 10.30 3.36
C GLY A 105 -7.95 11.65 3.42
N GLY A 106 -7.45 12.09 2.27
CA GLY A 106 -6.79 13.39 2.08
C GLY A 106 -7.57 14.39 1.24
N THR A 107 -8.60 13.94 0.52
CA THR A 107 -9.30 14.75 -0.47
C THR A 107 -10.27 15.73 0.19
N ASP A 108 -10.42 16.92 -0.40
CA ASP A 108 -11.50 17.85 -0.06
C ASP A 108 -12.87 17.12 -0.02
N PRO A 109 -13.64 17.21 1.09
CA PRO A 109 -14.86 16.43 1.26
C PRO A 109 -15.93 16.70 0.18
N GLU A 110 -16.09 17.94 -0.27
CA GLU A 110 -17.07 18.28 -1.30
C GLU A 110 -16.66 17.70 -2.65
N THR A 111 -15.38 17.82 -2.99
CA THR A 111 -14.79 17.24 -4.20
C THR A 111 -14.94 15.72 -4.22
N PHE A 112 -14.62 15.06 -3.10
CA PHE A 112 -14.79 13.62 -2.96
C PHE A 112 -16.26 13.21 -3.11
N ALA A 113 -17.18 13.88 -2.40
CA ALA A 113 -18.61 13.58 -2.46
C ALA A 113 -19.18 13.76 -3.88
N LYS A 114 -18.76 14.82 -4.59
CA LYS A 114 -19.15 15.06 -5.97
C LYS A 114 -18.65 13.96 -6.92
N ALA A 115 -17.38 13.55 -6.79
CA ALA A 115 -16.81 12.48 -7.59
C ALA A 115 -17.48 11.13 -7.29
N ALA A 116 -17.76 10.84 -6.02
CA ALA A 116 -18.47 9.64 -5.59
C ALA A 116 -19.89 9.58 -6.15
N ALA A 117 -20.67 10.68 -6.02
CA ALA A 117 -22.03 10.76 -6.55
C ALA A 117 -22.09 10.61 -8.07
N ALA A 118 -21.03 11.02 -8.78
CA ALA A 118 -20.89 10.85 -10.22
C ALA A 118 -20.32 9.49 -10.64
N GLY A 119 -19.88 8.64 -9.71
CA GLY A 119 -19.21 7.37 -10.02
C GLY A 119 -17.83 7.53 -10.66
N ARG A 120 -17.15 8.66 -10.40
CA ARG A 120 -15.90 9.06 -11.07
C ARG A 120 -14.70 9.17 -10.14
N LEU A 121 -14.70 8.44 -9.03
CA LEU A 121 -13.60 8.50 -8.05
C LEU A 121 -12.24 8.18 -8.69
N SER A 122 -12.17 7.19 -9.58
CA SER A 122 -10.91 6.77 -10.22
C SER A 122 -10.36 7.77 -11.24
N SER A 123 -11.18 8.66 -11.79
CA SER A 123 -10.75 9.68 -12.75
C SER A 123 -10.55 11.05 -12.12
N ASP A 124 -11.39 11.40 -11.15
CA ASP A 124 -11.50 12.76 -10.64
C ASP A 124 -10.66 12.95 -9.36
N ILE A 125 -10.33 11.88 -8.63
CA ILE A 125 -9.53 11.95 -7.41
C ILE A 125 -8.10 11.47 -7.68
N PRO A 126 -7.09 12.35 -7.62
CA PRO A 126 -5.70 11.96 -7.77
C PRO A 126 -5.29 10.93 -6.70
N SER A 127 -4.69 9.82 -7.11
CA SER A 127 -4.13 8.82 -6.21
C SER A 127 -2.71 9.18 -5.77
N ASN A 128 -2.19 8.47 -4.77
CA ASN A 128 -0.77 8.49 -4.42
C ASN A 128 0.09 8.28 -5.69
N HIS A 129 1.28 8.91 -5.72
CA HIS A 129 2.21 8.99 -6.87
C HIS A 129 1.72 9.80 -8.08
N SER A 130 0.53 10.39 -8.05
CA SER A 130 0.12 11.40 -9.05
C SER A 130 0.84 12.73 -8.79
N PRO A 131 1.30 13.46 -9.83
CA PRO A 131 1.82 14.83 -9.67
C PRO A 131 0.75 15.83 -9.21
N HIS A 132 -0.53 15.42 -9.23
CA HIS A 132 -1.67 16.21 -8.75
C HIS A 132 -2.16 15.76 -7.37
N PHE A 133 -1.49 14.81 -6.73
CA PHE A 133 -1.84 14.38 -5.38
C PHE A 133 -1.55 15.50 -4.38
N ALA A 134 -2.62 16.11 -3.87
CA ALA A 134 -2.55 17.24 -2.94
C ALA A 134 -3.65 17.10 -1.88
N PRO A 135 -3.40 16.38 -0.77
CA PRO A 135 -4.31 16.37 0.36
C PRO A 135 -4.59 17.79 0.86
N VAL A 136 -5.85 18.09 1.23
CA VAL A 136 -6.16 19.34 1.92
C VAL A 136 -5.56 19.31 3.33
N ILE A 137 -5.18 20.46 3.87
CA ILE A 137 -4.60 20.50 5.23
C ILE A 137 -5.65 20.02 6.24
N GLN A 138 -6.82 20.64 6.23
CA GLN A 138 -7.95 20.23 7.05
C GLN A 138 -9.10 19.77 6.16
N PRO A 139 -9.82 18.69 6.55
CA PRO A 139 -9.74 17.99 7.84
C PRO A 139 -8.70 16.85 7.90
N THR A 140 -7.81 16.71 6.92
CA THR A 140 -6.88 15.57 6.82
C THR A 140 -5.93 15.48 8.02
N LEU A 141 -5.30 16.59 8.41
CA LEU A 141 -4.39 16.62 9.54
C LEU A 141 -5.13 16.30 10.85
N ASP A 142 -6.28 16.94 11.08
CA ASP A 142 -7.11 16.66 12.26
C ASP A 142 -7.53 15.19 12.31
N THR A 143 -7.94 14.62 11.17
CA THR A 143 -8.35 13.20 11.10
C THR A 143 -7.20 12.27 11.45
N GLY A 144 -6.01 12.49 10.88
CA GLY A 144 -4.83 11.68 11.17
C GLY A 144 -4.39 11.79 12.64
N THR A 145 -4.33 13.01 13.17
CA THR A 145 -3.97 13.25 14.58
C THR A 145 -4.99 12.64 15.53
N THR A 146 -6.29 12.85 15.30
CA THR A 146 -7.35 12.26 16.13
C THR A 146 -7.30 10.73 16.07
N ALA A 147 -7.10 10.12 14.89
CA ALA A 147 -7.03 8.68 14.77
C ALA A 147 -5.85 8.09 15.55
N LEU A 148 -4.66 8.70 15.47
CA LEU A 148 -3.49 8.26 16.24
C LEU A 148 -3.71 8.36 17.75
N VAL A 149 -4.26 9.49 18.22
CA VAL A 149 -4.55 9.71 19.65
C VAL A 149 -5.61 8.72 20.15
N ALA A 150 -6.71 8.55 19.42
CA ALA A 150 -7.77 7.61 19.78
C ALA A 150 -7.26 6.17 19.82
N ALA A 151 -6.45 5.77 18.83
CA ALA A 151 -5.82 4.46 18.81
C ALA A 151 -4.94 4.23 20.05
N ALA A 152 -4.07 5.19 20.41
CA ALA A 152 -3.24 5.07 21.60
C ALA A 152 -4.08 4.96 22.89
N LEU A 153 -5.09 5.83 23.03
CA LEU A 153 -5.96 5.85 24.21
C LEU A 153 -6.81 4.57 24.35
N SER A 154 -7.01 3.81 23.28
CA SER A 154 -7.70 2.50 23.36
C SER A 154 -6.99 1.50 24.28
N TRP A 155 -5.70 1.68 24.53
CA TRP A 155 -4.94 0.87 25.49
C TRP A 155 -4.43 1.66 26.69
N LEU A 156 -4.32 2.99 26.60
CA LEU A 156 -3.75 3.82 27.66
C LEU A 156 -4.80 4.49 28.57
N ALA A 157 -6.04 4.62 28.11
CA ALA A 157 -7.13 5.11 28.96
C ALA A 157 -7.58 3.97 29.89
N GLY A 158 -7.26 4.11 31.18
CA GLY A 158 -7.74 3.24 32.24
C GLY A 158 -9.17 3.56 32.65
#